data_AF-A0A359MRC3-F1
#
_entry.id   AF-A0A359MRC3-F1
#
_cell.length_a   1.000
_cell.length_b   1.000
_cell.length_c   1.000
_cell.angle_alpha   90.00
_cell.angle_beta   90.00
_cell.angle_gamma   90.00
#
_symmetry.space_group_name_H-M   'P 1'
#
loop_
_entity.id
_entity.type
_entity.pdbx_description
1 polymer ?
#
loop_
_entity_poly.entity_id
_entity_poly.type
_entity_poly.pdbx_seq_one_letter_code
_entity_poly.pdbx_strand_id
1 'polypeptide(L)'
;QNLNIWTNSLEKGAKKPVMVWLHGGGYTAGSAIEQEAYDGFSMCDNGDVVVVTVNHRLNILGFLDLSPFGEKYRNSGNAGLADLVAALKWIQENITEFGGDPDNVTLFGQSGGGMKVTGLMQIPEADGLFHKGIIMSGVSDGKLLPMLSGDGREIVTAMLNQLSIPESEI
;
A
#
# COMPACT_ATOMS: atom_id res chain seq x y z
N GLN A 1 5.87 -3.22 9.29
CA GLN A 1 5.67 -2.20 8.24
C GLN A 1 6.17 -0.88 8.79
N ASN A 2 6.71 -0.02 7.94
CA ASN A 2 7.23 1.30 8.32
C ASN A 2 6.89 2.32 7.23
N LEU A 3 7.01 3.59 7.59
CA LEU A 3 6.85 4.73 6.71
C LEU A 3 7.92 5.77 7.04
N ASN A 4 8.20 6.64 6.08
CA ASN A 4 9.13 7.75 6.20
C ASN A 4 8.35 9.05 6.03
N ILE A 5 8.76 10.12 6.71
CA ILE A 5 8.09 11.43 6.67
C ILE A 5 9.11 12.52 6.42
N TRP A 6 8.80 13.40 5.46
CA TRP A 6 9.49 14.68 5.27
C TRP A 6 8.50 15.80 5.57
N THR A 7 8.94 16.73 6.41
CA THR A 7 8.17 17.93 6.76
C THR A 7 9.13 19.08 7.06
N ASN A 8 8.71 20.29 6.73
CA ASN A 8 9.41 21.54 7.04
C ASN A 8 8.83 22.27 8.27
N SER A 9 7.78 21.71 8.90
CA SER A 9 7.22 22.25 10.15
C SER A 9 6.57 21.15 11.00
N LEU A 10 6.82 21.19 12.31
CA LEU A 10 6.15 20.32 13.29
C LEU A 10 5.00 21.05 14.01
N GLU A 11 4.63 22.25 13.55
CA GLU A 11 3.51 22.98 14.12
C GLU A 11 2.19 22.29 13.77
N LYS A 12 1.48 21.76 14.77
CA LYS A 12 0.24 21.01 14.56
C LYS A 12 -0.86 21.77 13.81
N GLY A 13 -0.82 23.10 13.88
CA GLY A 13 -1.76 23.99 13.21
C GLY A 13 -1.40 24.34 11.76
N ALA A 14 -0.25 23.88 11.23
CA ALA A 14 0.20 24.23 9.89
C ALA A 14 -0.74 23.72 8.79
N LYS A 15 -1.41 22.58 9.01
CA LYS A 15 -2.40 21.97 8.11
C LYS A 15 -1.93 21.90 6.65
N LYS A 16 -0.71 21.39 6.44
CA LYS A 16 -0.14 21.25 5.11
C LYS A 16 -0.76 20.05 4.37
N PRO A 17 -0.98 20.12 3.05
CA PRO A 17 -1.40 18.96 2.28
C PRO A 17 -0.46 17.77 2.50
N VAL A 18 -1.00 16.56 2.56
CA VAL A 18 -0.22 15.34 2.79
C VAL A 18 -0.15 14.53 1.50
N MET A 19 1.06 14.26 1.02
CA MET A 19 1.34 13.49 -0.18
C MET A 19 1.85 12.10 0.21
N VAL A 20 1.08 11.05 -0.08
CA VAL A 20 1.40 9.67 0.32
C VAL A 20 1.81 8.83 -0.90
N TRP A 21 3.09 8.48 -0.97
CA TRP A 21 3.68 7.72 -2.06
C TRP A 21 3.49 6.21 -1.89
N LEU A 22 2.93 5.59 -2.91
CA LEU A 22 2.82 4.14 -3.05
C LEU A 22 3.78 3.66 -4.15
N HIS A 23 4.82 2.92 -3.76
CA HIS A 23 5.85 2.48 -4.69
C HIS A 23 5.34 1.45 -5.73
N GLY A 24 6.03 1.43 -6.87
CA GLY A 24 5.87 0.45 -7.97
C GLY A 24 6.43 -0.93 -7.64
N GLY A 25 6.86 -1.68 -8.67
CA GLY A 25 7.31 -3.07 -8.53
C GLY A 25 6.16 -4.09 -8.58
N GLY A 26 5.06 -3.73 -9.26
CA GLY A 26 3.83 -4.50 -9.24
C GLY A 26 3.33 -4.68 -7.80
N TYR A 27 2.90 -5.89 -7.49
CA TYR A 27 2.56 -6.32 -6.13
C TYR A 27 3.64 -7.23 -5.51
N THR A 28 4.81 -7.38 -6.16
CA THR A 28 5.79 -8.42 -5.83
C THR A 28 7.11 -7.89 -5.27
N ALA A 29 7.53 -6.69 -5.69
CA ALA A 29 8.81 -6.10 -5.35
C ALA A 29 8.70 -4.59 -5.09
N GLY A 30 9.83 -3.97 -4.73
CA GLY A 30 9.95 -2.55 -4.45
C GLY A 30 9.97 -2.19 -2.97
N SER A 31 10.20 -0.91 -2.72
CA SER A 31 10.12 -0.32 -1.38
C SER A 31 9.90 1.19 -1.47
N ALA A 32 9.57 1.80 -0.33
CA ALA A 32 9.41 3.23 -0.14
C ALA A 32 10.66 4.06 -0.50
N ILE A 33 11.83 3.42 -0.61
CA ILE A 33 13.13 4.06 -0.86
C ILE A 33 13.88 3.41 -2.05
N GLU A 34 13.22 2.56 -2.84
CA GLU A 34 13.90 1.76 -3.87
C GLU A 34 14.57 2.61 -4.95
N GLN A 35 13.95 3.73 -5.31
CA GLN A 35 14.52 4.68 -6.27
C GLN A 35 14.93 5.94 -5.52
N GLU A 36 16.11 6.48 -5.85
CA GLU A 36 16.59 7.76 -5.30
C GLU A 36 15.58 8.89 -5.52
N ALA A 37 14.82 8.83 -6.63
CA ALA A 37 13.76 9.78 -6.97
C ALA A 37 12.54 9.74 -6.01
N TYR A 38 12.45 8.76 -5.10
CA TYR A 38 11.39 8.70 -4.09
C TYR A 38 11.73 9.50 -2.82
N ASP A 39 12.94 10.07 -2.73
CA ASP A 39 13.27 10.97 -1.63
C ASP A 39 12.31 12.17 -1.60
N GLY A 40 11.69 12.39 -0.43
CA GLY A 40 10.63 13.37 -0.26
C GLY A 40 11.12 14.82 -0.12
N PHE A 41 12.43 15.07 -0.01
CA PHE A 41 12.97 16.39 0.36
C PHE A 41 12.55 17.47 -0.62
N SER A 42 12.81 17.30 -1.92
CA SER A 42 12.52 18.33 -2.91
C SER A 42 11.03 18.62 -3.06
N MET A 43 10.16 17.61 -2.90
CA MET A 43 8.72 17.81 -2.95
C MET A 43 8.21 18.53 -1.69
N CYS A 44 8.70 18.12 -0.52
CA CYS A 44 8.39 18.76 0.76
C CYS A 44 8.78 20.25 0.75
N ASP A 45 10.01 20.56 0.32
CA ASP A 45 10.56 21.91 0.37
C ASP A 45 9.91 22.84 -0.65
N ASN A 46 9.85 22.43 -1.93
CA ASN A 46 9.32 23.30 -2.99
C ASN A 46 7.78 23.34 -3.03
N GLY A 47 7.12 22.26 -2.59
CA GLY A 47 5.67 22.14 -2.62
C GLY A 47 4.97 22.64 -1.36
N ASP A 48 5.72 22.88 -0.28
CA ASP A 48 5.21 23.16 1.06
C ASP A 48 4.16 22.13 1.53
N VAL A 49 4.53 20.86 1.41
CA VAL A 49 3.68 19.69 1.75
C VAL A 49 4.38 18.75 2.72
N VAL A 50 3.61 17.93 3.42
CA VAL A 50 4.16 16.77 4.13
C VAL A 50 4.21 15.59 3.16
N VAL A 51 5.39 14.98 3.00
CA VAL A 51 5.55 13.80 2.15
C VAL A 51 5.69 12.56 3.02
N VAL A 52 4.92 11.52 2.71
CA VAL A 52 4.97 10.22 3.38
C VAL A 52 5.24 9.13 2.34
N THR A 53 6.23 8.27 2.56
CA THR A 53 6.47 7.08 1.72
C THR A 53 6.31 5.81 2.55
N VAL A 54 5.63 4.79 2.02
CA VAL A 54 5.13 3.66 2.81
C VAL A 54 5.63 2.31 2.29
N ASN A 55 6.10 1.44 3.20
CA ASN A 55 6.32 0.02 2.92
C ASN A 55 5.10 -0.82 3.37
N HIS A 56 4.75 -1.81 2.56
CA HIS A 56 3.69 -2.79 2.84
C HIS A 56 4.18 -4.19 2.46
N ARG A 57 3.47 -5.25 2.87
CA ARG A 57 3.78 -6.60 2.41
C ARG A 57 3.54 -6.73 0.91
N LEU A 58 4.41 -7.49 0.26
CA LEU A 58 4.43 -7.75 -1.18
C LEU A 58 4.41 -9.27 -1.40
N ASN A 59 4.34 -9.68 -2.66
CA ASN A 59 4.41 -11.07 -3.12
C ASN A 59 3.53 -12.01 -2.27
N ILE A 60 3.96 -13.25 -2.03
CA ILE A 60 3.19 -14.23 -1.27
C ILE A 60 2.92 -13.82 0.19
N LEU A 61 3.66 -12.83 0.71
CA LEU A 61 3.43 -12.32 2.07
C LEU A 61 2.24 -11.36 2.16
N GLY A 62 1.93 -10.66 1.06
CA GLY A 62 0.84 -9.69 0.98
C GLY A 62 -0.34 -10.12 0.13
N PHE A 63 -0.12 -11.07 -0.79
CA PHE A 63 -1.05 -11.39 -1.88
C PHE A 63 -1.14 -12.89 -2.17
N LEU A 64 -1.20 -13.71 -1.12
CA LEU A 64 -1.48 -15.15 -1.22
C LEU A 64 -2.76 -15.46 -0.45
N ASP A 65 -3.74 -16.05 -1.12
CA ASP A 65 -5.01 -16.39 -0.49
C ASP A 65 -4.92 -17.73 0.28
N LEU A 66 -4.71 -17.64 1.58
CA LEU A 66 -4.81 -18.76 2.52
C LEU A 66 -6.20 -18.88 3.17
N SER A 67 -7.20 -18.08 2.77
CA SER A 67 -8.54 -18.15 3.36
C SER A 67 -9.21 -19.54 3.28
N PRO A 68 -8.93 -20.42 2.28
CA PRO A 68 -9.45 -21.78 2.27
C PRO A 68 -8.92 -22.69 3.39
N PHE A 69 -7.87 -22.26 4.10
CA PHE A 69 -7.20 -22.99 5.18
C PHE A 69 -7.54 -22.43 6.57
N GLY A 70 -8.55 -21.57 6.67
CA GLY A 70 -9.18 -21.22 7.95
C GLY A 70 -9.33 -19.72 8.22
N GLU A 71 -10.21 -19.41 9.18
CA GLU A 71 -10.64 -18.04 9.51
C GLU A 71 -9.48 -17.11 9.90
N LYS A 72 -8.41 -17.67 10.49
CA LYS A 72 -7.18 -16.96 10.81
C LYS A 72 -6.59 -16.22 9.60
N TYR A 73 -6.84 -16.72 8.39
CA TYR A 73 -6.27 -16.22 7.14
C TYR A 73 -7.30 -15.56 6.21
N ARG A 74 -8.50 -15.23 6.68
CA ARG A 74 -9.64 -14.75 5.87
C ARG A 74 -9.33 -13.62 4.86
N ASN A 75 -8.34 -12.76 5.13
CA ASN A 75 -7.96 -11.63 4.26
C ASN A 75 -6.51 -11.71 3.75
N SER A 76 -5.91 -12.90 3.75
CA SER A 76 -4.50 -13.10 3.38
C SER A 76 -4.21 -12.75 1.91
N GLY A 77 -5.19 -12.94 1.00
CA GLY A 77 -5.06 -12.59 -0.42
C GLY A 77 -4.91 -11.09 -0.70
N ASN A 78 -5.29 -10.22 0.25
CA ASN A 78 -5.18 -8.77 0.13
C ASN A 78 -4.48 -8.14 1.35
N ALA A 79 -3.69 -8.93 2.06
CA ALA A 79 -2.95 -8.49 3.24
C ALA A 79 -2.07 -7.25 2.98
N GLY A 80 -1.45 -7.14 1.81
CA GLY A 80 -0.66 -5.98 1.41
C GLY A 80 -1.49 -4.70 1.20
N LEU A 81 -2.75 -4.81 0.77
CA LEU A 81 -3.66 -3.66 0.71
C LEU A 81 -4.17 -3.28 2.10
N ALA A 82 -4.43 -4.26 2.96
CA ALA A 82 -4.80 -4.01 4.36
C ALA A 82 -3.68 -3.30 5.14
N ASP A 83 -2.41 -3.59 4.81
CA ASP A 83 -1.26 -2.87 5.34
C ASP A 83 -1.27 -1.38 4.95
N LEU A 84 -1.62 -1.07 3.70
CA LEU A 84 -1.76 0.32 3.24
C LEU A 84 -2.92 1.03 3.95
N VAL A 85 -4.06 0.35 4.15
CA VAL A 85 -5.16 0.88 4.97
C VAL A 85 -4.69 1.16 6.40
N ALA A 86 -3.90 0.28 7.01
CA ALA A 86 -3.34 0.49 8.34
C ALA A 86 -2.40 1.70 8.39
N ALA A 87 -1.55 1.89 7.38
CA ALA A 87 -0.71 3.08 7.27
C ALA A 87 -1.54 4.37 7.12
N LEU A 88 -2.63 4.33 6.34
CA LEU A 88 -3.53 5.49 6.19
C LEU A 88 -4.26 5.82 7.49
N LYS A 89 -4.70 4.82 8.27
CA LYS A 89 -5.25 5.04 9.61
C LYS A 89 -4.21 5.69 10.53
N TRP A 90 -2.98 5.22 10.49
CA TRP A 90 -1.89 5.84 11.25
C TRP A 90 -1.68 7.30 10.82
N ILE A 91 -1.71 7.60 9.52
CA ILE A 91 -1.61 8.98 9.00
C ILE A 91 -2.76 9.83 9.54
N GLN A 92 -4.00 9.36 9.48
CA GLN A 92 -5.16 10.08 10.04
C GLN A 92 -4.98 10.41 11.52
N GLU A 93 -4.44 9.48 12.30
CA GLU A 93 -4.26 9.64 13.75
C GLU A 93 -3.05 10.51 14.13
N ASN A 94 -2.02 10.59 13.28
CA ASN A 94 -0.70 11.11 13.70
C ASN A 94 -0.15 12.25 12.83
N ILE A 95 -0.64 12.48 11.61
CA ILE A 95 0.04 13.38 10.66
C ILE A 95 0.02 14.85 11.10
N THR A 96 -0.92 15.22 11.99
CA THR A 96 -0.94 16.54 12.62
C THR A 96 0.32 16.82 13.44
N GLU A 97 0.95 15.80 14.03
CA GLU A 97 2.21 15.95 14.76
C GLU A 97 3.38 16.34 13.84
N PHE A 98 3.21 16.17 12.53
CA PHE A 98 4.19 16.50 11.48
C PHE A 98 3.74 17.71 10.65
N GLY A 99 2.76 18.47 11.14
CA GLY A 99 2.21 19.66 10.48
C GLY A 99 1.28 19.37 9.29
N GLY A 100 0.93 18.11 9.06
CA GLY A 100 0.04 17.70 7.97
C GLY A 100 -1.43 17.85 8.31
N ASP A 101 -2.25 18.01 7.29
CA ASP A 101 -3.70 18.04 7.37
C ASP A 101 -4.30 16.66 7.09
N PRO A 102 -4.85 15.95 8.10
CA PRO A 102 -5.49 14.65 7.89
C PRO A 102 -6.72 14.75 6.95
N ASP A 103 -7.33 15.92 6.82
CA ASP A 103 -8.49 16.17 5.96
C ASP A 103 -8.08 16.51 4.50
N ASN A 104 -6.79 16.48 4.17
CA ASN A 104 -6.27 16.78 2.83
C ASN A 104 -5.10 15.86 2.43
N VAL A 105 -5.39 14.57 2.41
CA VAL A 105 -4.45 13.50 2.03
C VAL A 105 -4.62 13.12 0.56
N THR A 106 -3.53 13.15 -0.20
CA THR A 106 -3.46 12.73 -1.61
C THR A 106 -2.58 11.49 -1.74
N LEU A 107 -3.15 10.40 -2.26
CA LEU A 107 -2.36 9.22 -2.65
C LEU A 107 -1.78 9.45 -4.04
N PHE A 108 -0.54 9.03 -4.23
CA PHE A 108 0.08 9.00 -5.56
C PHE A 108 1.01 7.80 -5.69
N GLY A 109 1.05 7.21 -6.88
CA GLY A 109 1.84 6.01 -7.10
C GLY A 109 2.07 5.72 -8.58
N GLN A 110 3.19 5.05 -8.87
CA GLN A 110 3.61 4.71 -10.23
C GLN A 110 3.55 3.20 -10.49
N SER A 111 3.14 2.79 -11.70
CA SER A 111 3.02 1.38 -12.11
C SER A 111 2.13 0.59 -11.12
N GLY A 112 2.67 -0.46 -10.47
CA GLY A 112 1.98 -1.18 -9.39
C GLY A 112 1.54 -0.28 -8.24
N GLY A 113 2.24 0.82 -7.99
CA GLY A 113 1.83 1.89 -7.07
C GLY A 113 0.53 2.56 -7.49
N GLY A 114 0.40 2.87 -8.79
CA GLY A 114 -0.84 3.42 -9.35
C GLY A 114 -1.99 2.41 -9.30
N MET A 115 -1.71 1.11 -9.52
CA MET A 115 -2.71 0.05 -9.32
C MET A 115 -3.17 -0.01 -7.86
N LYS A 116 -2.26 0.12 -6.89
CA LYS A 116 -2.60 0.21 -5.45
C LYS A 116 -3.46 1.43 -5.14
N VAL A 117 -3.20 2.60 -5.75
CA VAL A 117 -4.09 3.78 -5.63
C VAL A 117 -5.50 3.45 -6.10
N THR A 118 -5.64 2.86 -7.30
CA THR A 118 -6.97 2.46 -7.81
C THR A 118 -7.64 1.41 -6.94
N GLY A 119 -6.88 0.45 -6.40
CA GLY A 119 -7.41 -0.57 -5.49
C GLY A 119 -7.95 0.04 -4.20
N LEU A 120 -7.24 0.98 -3.60
CA LEU A 120 -7.67 1.66 -2.38
C LEU A 120 -8.93 2.51 -2.58
N MET A 121 -9.15 3.07 -3.78
CA MET A 121 -10.41 3.75 -4.12
C MET A 121 -11.62 2.82 -4.15
N GLN A 122 -11.39 1.50 -4.20
CA GLN A 122 -12.43 0.47 -4.25
C GLN A 122 -12.52 -0.34 -2.96
N ILE A 123 -11.80 0.05 -1.90
CA ILE A 123 -11.81 -0.61 -0.58
C ILE A 123 -12.61 0.25 0.40
N PRO A 124 -13.80 -0.19 0.86
CA PRO A 124 -14.63 0.59 1.79
C PRO A 124 -13.92 0.96 3.10
N GLU A 125 -13.03 0.10 3.61
CA GLU A 125 -12.25 0.39 4.82
C GLU A 125 -11.23 1.52 4.65
N ALA A 126 -10.99 1.97 3.42
CA ALA A 126 -10.14 3.12 3.09
C ALA A 126 -10.94 4.42 2.90
N ASP A 127 -12.27 4.37 2.89
CA ASP A 127 -13.13 5.53 2.70
C ASP A 127 -12.87 6.59 3.78
N GLY A 128 -12.68 7.83 3.33
CA GLY A 128 -12.39 8.97 4.21
C GLY A 128 -10.95 9.03 4.74
N LEU A 129 -10.11 8.01 4.52
CA LEU A 129 -8.70 8.05 4.93
C LEU A 129 -7.82 8.86 3.97
N PHE A 130 -8.30 9.09 2.74
CA PHE A 130 -7.67 9.93 1.73
C PHE A 130 -8.72 10.62 0.86
N HIS A 131 -8.29 11.67 0.15
CA HIS A 131 -9.19 12.65 -0.48
C HIS A 131 -8.95 12.83 -1.97
N LYS A 132 -7.76 12.43 -2.47
CA LYS A 132 -7.35 12.57 -3.87
C LYS A 132 -6.43 11.41 -4.26
N GLY A 133 -6.41 11.06 -5.54
CA GLY A 133 -5.57 10.00 -6.08
C GLY A 133 -4.88 10.43 -7.38
N ILE A 134 -3.58 10.15 -7.52
CA ILE A 134 -2.80 10.36 -8.74
C ILE A 134 -2.25 9.01 -9.20
N ILE A 135 -2.63 8.59 -10.41
CA ILE A 135 -2.30 7.28 -10.96
C ILE A 135 -1.30 7.46 -12.11
N MET A 136 -0.02 7.14 -11.87
CA MET A 136 1.05 7.34 -12.85
C MET A 136 1.37 6.02 -13.56
N SER A 137 0.97 5.87 -14.81
CA SER A 137 1.22 4.63 -15.59
C SER A 137 0.74 3.36 -14.88
N GLY A 138 -0.35 3.44 -14.11
CA GLY A 138 -0.85 2.37 -13.24
C GLY A 138 -2.15 1.71 -13.71
N VAL A 139 -2.60 2.02 -14.94
CA VAL A 139 -3.79 1.39 -15.53
C VAL A 139 -3.33 0.46 -16.64
N SER A 140 -3.75 -0.80 -16.56
CA SER A 140 -3.42 -1.85 -17.53
C SER A 140 -4.69 -2.58 -17.91
N ASP A 141 -4.78 -3.04 -19.16
CA ASP A 141 -5.84 -3.97 -19.54
C ASP A 141 -5.52 -5.40 -19.02
N GLY A 142 -6.56 -6.24 -19.01
CA GLY A 142 -6.44 -7.63 -18.58
C GLY A 142 -5.62 -8.52 -19.52
N LYS A 143 -5.15 -8.00 -20.66
CA LYS A 143 -4.24 -8.73 -21.56
C LYS A 143 -2.79 -8.56 -21.14
N LEU A 144 -2.43 -7.36 -20.67
CA LEU A 144 -1.08 -7.06 -20.19
C LEU A 144 -0.88 -7.53 -18.74
N LEU A 145 -1.91 -7.46 -17.90
CA LEU A 145 -1.92 -7.98 -16.53
C LEU A 145 -3.24 -8.70 -16.25
N PRO A 146 -3.31 -10.02 -16.47
CA PRO A 146 -4.52 -10.79 -16.21
C PRO A 146 -4.90 -10.70 -14.73
N MET A 147 -6.17 -10.46 -14.44
CA MET A 147 -6.69 -10.68 -13.10
C MET A 147 -6.61 -12.17 -12.79
N LEU A 148 -5.93 -12.50 -11.69
CA LEU A 148 -6.00 -13.84 -11.12
C LEU A 148 -7.41 -14.04 -10.54
N SER A 149 -7.97 -15.23 -10.76
CA SER A 149 -9.27 -15.63 -10.25
C SER A 149 -9.16 -17.04 -9.66
N GLY A 150 -10.09 -17.39 -8.77
CA GLY A 150 -9.99 -18.61 -7.96
C GLY A 150 -9.57 -18.30 -6.52
N ASP A 151 -9.51 -19.34 -5.69
CA ASP A 151 -8.93 -19.27 -4.35
C ASP A 151 -7.47 -19.75 -4.35
N GLY A 152 -6.76 -19.59 -3.24
CA GLY A 152 -5.35 -20.02 -3.17
C GLY A 152 -5.13 -21.51 -2.91
N ARG A 153 -6.17 -22.37 -2.91
CA ARG A 153 -6.03 -23.80 -2.56
C ARG A 153 -5.05 -24.52 -3.47
N GLU A 154 -5.18 -24.37 -4.78
CA GLU A 154 -4.33 -25.09 -5.75
C GLU A 154 -2.84 -24.74 -5.58
N ILE A 155 -2.52 -23.44 -5.53
CA ILE A 155 -1.14 -22.99 -5.40
C ILE A 155 -0.55 -23.33 -4.02
N VAL A 156 -1.34 -23.20 -2.95
CA VAL A 156 -0.88 -23.55 -1.59
C VAL A 156 -0.65 -25.05 -1.49
N THR A 157 -1.57 -25.92 -1.91
CA THR A 157 -1.37 -27.38 -1.90
C THR A 157 -0.13 -27.78 -2.71
N ALA A 158 0.10 -27.15 -3.87
CA ALA A 158 1.32 -27.38 -4.65
C ALA A 158 2.60 -26.98 -3.88
N MET A 159 2.60 -25.84 -3.18
CA MET A 159 3.72 -25.40 -2.33
C MET A 159 3.98 -26.38 -1.18
N LEU A 160 2.93 -26.89 -0.53
CA LEU A 160 3.04 -27.85 0.56
C LEU A 160 3.65 -29.17 0.12
N ASN A 161 3.19 -29.69 -1.02
CA ASN A 161 3.78 -30.87 -1.64
C ASN A 161 5.26 -30.67 -1.96
N GLN A 162 5.62 -29.50 -2.51
CA GLN A 162 7.02 -29.16 -2.81
C GLN A 162 7.88 -29.04 -1.54
N LEU A 163 7.30 -28.57 -0.44
CA LEU A 163 7.98 -28.41 0.86
C LEU A 163 7.90 -29.67 1.75
N SER A 164 7.23 -30.74 1.30
CA SER A 164 6.96 -31.95 2.08
C SER A 164 6.23 -31.69 3.41
N ILE A 165 5.30 -30.72 3.41
CA ILE A 165 4.44 -30.39 4.55
C ILE A 165 3.06 -31.01 4.31
N PRO A 166 2.50 -31.82 5.23
CA PRO A 166 1.16 -32.36 5.08
C PRO A 166 0.09 -31.30 5.34
N GLU A 167 -1.04 -31.36 4.62
CA GLU A 167 -2.14 -30.39 4.79
C GLU A 167 -2.71 -30.35 6.22
N SER A 168 -2.54 -31.43 7.01
CA SER A 168 -2.97 -31.48 8.41
C SER A 168 -2.20 -30.56 9.35
N GLU A 169 -1.08 -29.97 8.91
CA GLU A 169 -0.25 -29.07 9.73
C GLU A 169 -0.62 -27.58 9.60
N ILE A 170 -1.69 -27.23 8.87
CA ILE A 170 -2.05 -25.84 8.52
C ILE A 170 -3.40 -25.44 9.11
#